data_AF-A0A158B8E8-F1
#
_entry.id   AF-A0A158B8E8-F1
#
_cell.length_a   1.000
_cell.length_b   1.000
_cell.length_c   1.000
_cell.angle_alpha   90.00
_cell.angle_beta   90.00
_cell.angle_gamma   90.00
#
_symmetry.space_group_name_H-M   'P 1'
#
loop_
_entity.id
_entity.type
_entity.pdbx_description
1 polymer ?
#
loop_
_entity_poly.entity_id
_entity_poly.type
_entity_poly.pdbx_seq_one_letter_code
_entity_poly.pdbx_strand_id
1 'polypeptide(L)'
;MDGTRCNRRFSGNLPGELTGYVFSQMTPGATLSKYNVGLLDTFDDRKKLLNFLRMEKWLADRPHHPGEAAKQLLINLYKNNELIRGKFQLGERKTHAEAHRISPCARSGVSLSGSFVAF
;
A
#
# COMPACT_ATOMS: atom_id res chain seq x y z
N MET A 1 5.46 -39.33 -8.55
CA MET A 1 5.25 -38.24 -7.59
C MET A 1 6.46 -37.31 -7.67
N ASP A 2 6.47 -36.42 -8.64
CA ASP A 2 7.56 -35.48 -8.97
C ASP A 2 6.95 -34.07 -9.05
N GLY A 3 7.23 -33.25 -8.02
CA GLY A 3 8.15 -32.13 -8.12
C GLY A 3 7.86 -30.92 -9.01
N THR A 4 7.09 -31.00 -10.08
CA THR A 4 6.96 -29.88 -11.03
C THR A 4 5.70 -29.04 -10.78
N ARG A 5 5.62 -28.40 -9.61
CA ARG A 5 4.77 -27.21 -9.47
C ARG A 5 5.46 -26.10 -10.26
N CYS A 6 5.03 -25.91 -11.51
CA CYS A 6 5.44 -24.81 -12.38
C CYS A 6 5.47 -23.51 -11.57
N ASN A 7 6.68 -23.04 -11.25
CA ASN A 7 6.91 -21.72 -10.70
C ASN A 7 6.57 -20.72 -11.80
N ARG A 8 5.29 -20.36 -11.90
CA ARG A 8 4.85 -19.23 -12.72
C ARG A 8 5.43 -17.98 -12.07
N ARG A 9 6.67 -17.68 -12.43
CA ARG A 9 7.29 -16.38 -12.20
C ARG A 9 6.43 -15.39 -12.96
N PHE A 10 5.82 -14.45 -12.26
CA PHE A 10 5.15 -13.30 -12.85
C PHE A 10 6.25 -12.42 -13.46
N SER A 11 6.70 -12.77 -14.67
CA SER A 11 7.60 -11.96 -15.49
C SER A 11 6.78 -10.87 -16.18
N GLY A 12 6.26 -9.95 -15.39
CA GLY A 12 5.41 -8.86 -15.86
C GLY A 12 5.28 -7.78 -14.79
N ASN A 13 4.92 -6.57 -15.20
CA ASN A 13 4.68 -5.46 -14.29
C ASN A 13 3.19 -5.45 -13.91
N LEU A 14 2.87 -5.28 -12.63
CA LEU A 14 1.49 -5.05 -12.21
C LEU A 14 1.14 -3.58 -12.52
N PRO A 15 0.09 -3.30 -13.31
CA PRO A 15 -0.30 -1.93 -13.58
C PRO A 15 -0.74 -1.22 -12.28
N GLY A 16 -0.32 0.05 -12.11
CA GLY A 16 -0.63 0.84 -10.91
C GLY A 16 -2.12 1.12 -10.78
N GLU A 17 -2.83 1.23 -11.90
CA GLU A 17 -4.29 1.38 -11.94
C GLU A 17 -5.01 0.19 -11.31
N LEU A 18 -4.62 -1.04 -11.67
CA LEU A 18 -5.22 -2.26 -11.13
C LEU A 18 -4.94 -2.39 -9.63
N THR A 19 -3.74 -2.00 -9.21
CA THR A 19 -3.38 -1.92 -7.79
C THR A 19 -4.31 -0.95 -7.05
N GLY A 20 -4.48 0.26 -7.58
CA GLY A 20 -5.37 1.26 -7.03
C GLY A 20 -6.82 0.80 -6.94
N TYR A 21 -7.33 0.12 -7.97
CA TYR A 21 -8.67 -0.45 -7.97
C TYR A 21 -8.86 -1.47 -6.85
N VAL A 22 -7.94 -2.43 -6.70
CA VAL A 22 -8.00 -3.44 -5.64
C VAL A 22 -8.00 -2.79 -4.25
N PHE A 23 -7.19 -1.75 -4.04
CA PHE A 23 -7.19 -1.01 -2.77
C PHE A 23 -8.52 -0.28 -2.51
N SER A 24 -9.09 0.36 -3.52
CA SER A 24 -10.40 1.03 -3.39
C SER A 24 -11.54 0.04 -3.07
N GLN A 25 -11.46 -1.19 -3.59
CA GLN A 25 -12.44 -2.26 -3.32
C GLN A 25 -12.31 -2.86 -1.92
N MET A 26 -11.15 -2.75 -1.25
CA MET A 26 -11.01 -3.24 0.13
C MET A 26 -11.79 -2.39 1.14
N THR A 27 -12.05 -1.12 0.84
CA THR A 27 -12.78 -0.21 1.74
C THR A 27 -13.90 0.51 0.99
N PRO A 28 -14.93 -0.22 0.51
CA PRO A 28 -15.95 0.36 -0.37
C PRO A 28 -16.74 1.47 0.33
N GLY A 29 -17.02 1.35 1.63
CA GLY A 29 -17.72 2.38 2.39
C GLY A 29 -16.96 3.71 2.50
N ALA A 30 -15.66 3.66 2.78
CA ALA A 30 -14.82 4.86 2.86
C ALA A 30 -14.65 5.52 1.48
N THR A 31 -14.43 4.70 0.45
CA THR A 31 -14.33 5.15 -0.94
C THR A 31 -15.64 5.83 -1.39
N LEU A 32 -16.79 5.19 -1.14
CA LEU A 32 -18.11 5.76 -1.48
C LEU A 32 -18.38 7.07 -0.73
N SER A 33 -18.09 7.14 0.57
CA SER A 33 -18.30 8.35 1.35
C SER A 33 -17.43 9.52 0.86
N LYS A 34 -16.18 9.25 0.48
CA LYS A 34 -15.26 10.25 -0.11
C LYS A 34 -15.81 10.85 -1.41
N TYR A 35 -16.27 10.03 -2.34
CA TYR A 35 -16.72 10.52 -3.66
C TYR A 35 -18.16 11.02 -3.68
N ASN A 36 -19.01 10.61 -2.73
CA ASN A 36 -20.40 11.10 -2.65
C ASN A 36 -20.55 12.29 -1.70
N VAL A 37 -20.13 12.13 -0.44
CA VAL A 37 -20.35 13.16 0.59
C VAL A 37 -19.22 14.18 0.59
N GLY A 38 -17.98 13.70 0.57
CA GLY A 38 -16.80 14.57 0.59
C GLY A 38 -16.68 15.42 -0.67
N LEU A 39 -17.01 14.88 -1.84
CA LEU A 39 -16.93 15.62 -3.10
C LEU A 39 -18.00 16.71 -3.19
N LEU A 40 -19.25 16.43 -2.76
CA LEU A 40 -20.34 17.42 -2.74
C LEU A 40 -20.00 18.62 -1.85
N ASP A 41 -19.46 18.40 -0.66
CA ASP A 41 -19.05 19.48 0.27
C ASP A 41 -17.82 20.28 -0.22
N THR A 42 -17.03 19.68 -1.11
CA THR A 42 -15.81 20.28 -1.65
C THR A 42 -16.09 21.11 -2.91
N PHE A 43 -17.19 20.88 -3.63
CA PHE A 43 -17.52 21.56 -4.89
C PHE A 43 -17.73 23.08 -4.73
N ASP A 44 -18.29 23.51 -3.61
CA ASP A 44 -18.61 24.94 -3.38
C ASP A 44 -17.37 25.81 -3.09
N ASP A 45 -16.25 25.20 -2.65
CA ASP A 45 -15.02 25.92 -2.34
C ASP A 45 -13.89 25.55 -3.32
N ARG A 46 -13.57 26.49 -4.21
CA ARG A 46 -12.51 26.36 -5.21
C ARG A 46 -11.16 25.93 -4.61
N LYS A 47 -10.82 26.38 -3.40
CA LYS A 47 -9.54 26.01 -2.76
C LYS A 47 -9.55 24.56 -2.30
N LYS A 48 -10.66 24.08 -1.72
CA LYS A 48 -10.80 22.69 -1.29
C LYS A 48 -10.85 21.75 -2.51
N LEU A 49 -11.52 22.15 -3.59
CA LEU A 49 -11.57 21.38 -4.83
C LEU A 49 -10.19 21.18 -5.46
N LEU A 50 -9.38 22.23 -5.52
CA LEU A 50 -8.00 22.13 -6.03
C LEU A 50 -7.13 21.19 -5.17
N ASN A 51 -7.31 21.21 -3.85
CA ASN A 51 -6.62 20.28 -2.96
C ASN A 51 -7.08 18.84 -3.20
N PHE A 52 -8.39 18.60 -3.33
CA PHE A 52 -8.92 17.28 -3.67
C PHE A 52 -8.37 16.77 -5.01
N LEU A 53 -8.42 17.58 -6.07
CA LEU A 53 -7.89 17.22 -7.39
C LEU A 53 -6.38 16.94 -7.35
N ARG A 54 -5.61 17.64 -6.50
CA ARG A 54 -4.18 17.36 -6.33
C ARG A 54 -3.94 15.99 -5.71
N MET A 55 -4.78 15.61 -4.75
CA MET A 55 -4.74 14.28 -4.13
C MET A 55 -5.13 13.19 -5.13
N GLU A 56 -6.18 13.40 -5.93
CA GLU A 56 -6.57 12.45 -6.98
C GLU A 56 -5.51 12.31 -8.07
N LYS A 57 -4.87 13.40 -8.49
CA LYS A 57 -3.77 13.35 -9.46
C LYS A 57 -2.59 12.53 -8.92
N TRP A 58 -2.19 12.78 -7.68
CA TRP A 58 -1.14 11.98 -7.02
C TRP A 58 -1.53 10.49 -6.91
N LEU A 59 -2.81 10.21 -6.69
CA LEU A 59 -3.35 8.85 -6.64
C LEU A 59 -3.38 8.15 -8.00
N ALA A 60 -3.57 8.91 -9.08
CA ALA A 60 -3.57 8.43 -10.46
C ALA A 60 -2.15 8.20 -10.98
N ASP A 61 -1.19 9.05 -10.60
CA ASP A 61 0.23 8.97 -11.00
C ASP A 61 1.03 7.86 -10.27
N ARG A 62 0.36 6.75 -9.90
CA ARG A 62 1.00 5.63 -9.17
C ARG A 62 1.92 4.81 -10.07
N PRO A 63 3.17 4.53 -9.65
CA PRO A 63 4.10 3.75 -10.45
C PRO A 63 3.71 2.28 -10.53
N HIS A 64 4.06 1.64 -11.64
CA HIS A 64 3.85 0.20 -11.84
C HIS A 64 4.79 -0.62 -10.96
N HIS A 65 4.28 -1.69 -10.35
CA HIS A 65 5.03 -2.52 -9.39
C HIS A 65 5.48 -3.84 -10.02
N PRO A 66 6.74 -4.27 -9.85
CA PRO A 66 7.21 -5.53 -10.43
C PRO A 66 6.36 -6.71 -9.93
N GLY A 67 5.91 -7.57 -10.85
CA GLY A 67 4.91 -8.59 -10.59
C GLY A 67 5.29 -9.60 -9.50
N GLU A 68 6.57 -9.92 -9.37
CA GLU A 68 7.07 -10.76 -8.27
C GLU A 68 6.91 -10.08 -6.90
N ALA A 69 7.18 -8.77 -6.80
CA ALA A 69 6.96 -8.03 -5.55
C ALA A 69 5.47 -7.88 -5.24
N ALA A 70 4.65 -7.61 -6.26
CA ALA A 70 3.21 -7.52 -6.11
C ALA A 70 2.59 -8.85 -5.65
N LYS A 71 3.08 -9.98 -6.16
CA LYS A 71 2.68 -11.34 -5.73
C LYS A 71 3.02 -11.59 -4.26
N GLN A 72 4.23 -11.23 -3.83
CA GLN A 72 4.63 -11.34 -2.43
C GLN A 72 3.71 -10.49 -1.53
N LEU A 73 3.39 -9.26 -1.92
CA LEU A 73 2.47 -8.40 -1.18
C LEU A 73 1.05 -8.99 -1.12
N LEU A 74 0.41 -9.25 -2.27
CA LEU A 74 -0.99 -9.64 -2.32
C LEU A 74 -1.25 -11.07 -1.83
N ILE A 75 -0.36 -12.02 -2.14
CA ILE A 75 -0.56 -13.43 -1.81
C ILE A 75 0.05 -13.76 -0.44
N ASN A 76 1.34 -13.48 -0.25
CA ASN A 76 2.03 -13.93 0.96
C ASN A 76 1.62 -13.10 2.18
N LEU A 77 1.45 -11.79 2.01
CA LEU A 77 1.03 -10.90 3.09
C LEU A 77 -0.49 -10.88 3.23
N TYR A 78 -1.23 -10.32 2.27
CA TYR A 78 -2.67 -10.10 2.42
C TYR A 78 -3.50 -11.40 2.51
N LYS A 79 -3.25 -12.38 1.65
CA LYS A 79 -4.05 -13.63 1.63
C LYS A 79 -3.56 -14.65 2.66
N ASN A 80 -2.26 -14.91 2.70
CA ASN A 80 -1.70 -15.99 3.51
C ASN A 80 -1.28 -15.55 4.93
N ASN A 81 -1.20 -14.23 5.20
CA ASN A 81 -0.77 -13.65 6.47
C ASN A 81 0.53 -14.27 6.99
N GLU A 82 1.51 -14.45 6.09
CA GLU A 82 2.76 -15.16 6.39
C GLU A 82 3.63 -14.45 7.44
N LEU A 83 3.47 -13.13 7.61
CA LEU A 83 4.12 -12.36 8.69
C LEU A 83 3.67 -12.81 10.08
N ILE A 84 2.36 -12.91 10.29
CA ILE A 84 1.79 -13.37 11.57
C ILE A 84 2.13 -14.83 11.80
N ARG A 85 2.14 -15.64 10.74
CA ARG A 85 2.48 -17.06 10.79
C ARG A 85 3.98 -17.34 10.93
N GLY A 86 4.84 -16.31 10.88
CA GLY A 86 6.30 -16.45 10.94
C GLY A 86 6.92 -17.21 9.77
N LYS A 87 6.21 -17.31 8.64
CA LYS A 87 6.64 -18.05 7.44
C LYS A 87 7.23 -17.13 6.35
N PHE A 88 7.08 -15.82 6.51
CA PHE A 88 7.58 -14.85 5.53
C PHE A 88 9.12 -14.78 5.56
N GLN A 89 9.73 -14.90 4.39
CA GLN A 89 11.18 -14.84 4.19
C GLN A 89 11.48 -13.70 3.24
N LEU A 90 12.37 -12.79 3.66
CA LEU A 90 12.86 -11.70 2.83
C LEU A 90 14.37 -11.89 2.63
N GLY A 91 14.76 -12.26 1.41
CA GLY A 91 16.13 -12.70 1.13
C GLY A 91 16.49 -13.94 1.95
N GLU A 92 17.57 -13.87 2.73
CA GLU A 92 18.03 -14.96 3.61
C GLU A 92 17.48 -14.87 5.05
N ARG A 93 16.69 -13.84 5.37
CA ARG A 93 16.21 -13.60 6.74
C ARG A 93 14.74 -13.99 6.88
N LYS A 94 14.43 -14.84 7.87
CA LYS A 94 13.07 -15.06 8.35
C LYS A 94 12.64 -13.87 9.20
N THR A 95 11.58 -13.18 8.80
CA THR A 95 11.06 -12.05 9.56
C THR A 95 9.98 -12.54 10.51
N HIS A 96 10.24 -12.48 11.82
CA HIS A 96 9.21 -12.65 12.84
C HIS A 96 8.60 -11.31 13.20
N ALA A 97 7.27 -11.26 13.36
CA ALA A 97 6.55 -10.06 13.78
C ALA A 97 7.04 -9.53 15.15
N GLU A 98 7.60 -10.38 16.01
CA GLU A 98 8.14 -10.01 17.33
C GLU A 98 9.59 -9.48 17.28
N ALA A 99 10.34 -9.75 16.21
CA ALA A 99 11.79 -9.58 16.20
C ALA A 99 12.28 -8.15 15.88
N HIS A 100 11.38 -7.23 15.54
CA HIS A 100 11.73 -5.83 15.33
C HIS A 100 11.27 -4.97 16.52
N ARG A 101 11.89 -5.18 17.69
CA ARG A 101 12.04 -4.07 18.65
C ARG A 101 12.95 -3.04 18.00
N ILE A 102 12.35 -2.11 17.29
CA ILE A 102 13.02 -0.87 16.91
C ILE A 102 13.43 -0.25 18.25
N SER A 103 14.73 -0.09 18.48
CA SER A 103 15.21 0.59 19.68
C SER A 103 14.56 1.98 19.73
N PRO A 104 14.12 2.49 20.90
CA PRO A 104 13.41 3.76 21.00
C PRO A 104 14.23 4.99 20.55
N CYS A 105 15.50 4.80 20.21
CA CYS A 105 16.46 5.86 19.93
C CYS A 105 16.25 6.61 18.60
N ALA A 106 15.35 6.17 17.72
CA ALA A 106 15.03 6.91 16.50
C ALA A 106 14.05 8.09 16.71
N ARG A 107 13.62 8.37 17.95
CA ARG A 107 12.59 9.38 18.26
C ARG A 107 13.13 10.70 18.87
N SER A 108 14.44 10.85 19.02
CA SER A 108 15.05 12.09 19.52
C SER A 108 16.27 12.49 18.70
N GLY A 109 16.10 13.40 17.75
CA GLY A 109 17.25 13.91 17.00
C GLY A 109 16.97 14.78 15.79
N VAL A 110 15.72 15.01 15.37
CA VAL A 110 15.42 16.01 14.33
C VAL A 110 14.30 16.92 14.80
N SER A 111 14.68 18.13 15.18
CA SER A 111 13.78 19.28 15.22
C SER A 111 13.25 19.49 13.81
N LEU A 112 12.09 18.90 13.51
CA LEU A 112 11.33 19.18 12.30
C LEU A 112 10.28 20.23 12.67
N SER A 113 10.65 21.49 12.58
CA SER A 113 9.69 22.56 12.28
C SER A 113 9.22 22.35 10.83
N GLY A 114 8.29 21.44 10.64
CA GLY A 114 7.78 21.09 9.33
C GLY A 114 6.71 20.03 9.48
N SER A 115 5.46 20.46 9.36
CA SER A 115 4.28 19.60 9.36
C SER A 115 4.37 18.56 8.24
N PHE A 116 4.96 17.40 8.54
CA PHE A 116 4.88 16.23 7.69
C PHE A 116 3.62 15.46 8.07
N VAL A 117 2.53 15.77 7.36
CA VAL A 117 1.31 14.95 7.38
C VAL A 117 1.69 13.61 6.72
N ALA A 118 1.76 12.58 7.55
CA ALA A 118 1.85 11.20 7.11
C ALA A 118 0.55 10.83 6.37
N PHE A 119 0.72 10.35 5.14
CA PHE A 119 -0.28 9.62 4.37
C PHE A 119 -0.51 8.22 4.95
#